data_AF-A0A822G9F1-F1
#
_entry.id   AF-A0A822G9F1-F1
#
_cell.length_a   1.000
_cell.length_b   1.000
_cell.length_c   1.000
_cell.angle_alpha   90.00
_cell.angle_beta   90.00
_cell.angle_gamma   90.00
#
_symmetry.space_group_name_H-M   'P 1'
#
loop_
_entity.id
_entity.type
_entity.pdbx_description
1 polymer ?
#
loop_
_entity_poly.entity_id
_entity_poly.type
_entity_poly.pdbx_seq_one_letter_code
_entity_poly.pdbx_strand_id
1 'polypeptide(L)'
;MSEGHQTPDNNGPDQGPPGSAMPSTEAESSKKPSAMLKTAFDDGALKVMEDEFQTVLNELVGGDRSLDKFRNEYEKLHKALLKSHDSEKRLMQKCRELNAELVTNSAKVQSAMKLSEEDKNAIASLRKEIEKAWKMVDAAHEKEQRAKETIQSLRIEINNLSKLVEQGAGINVGQEQDVNDLMKVRDELTQERDKLLNDITQLRRDLDDNSFKQNDLEKQIHEANEQILALQEKITQAKTENMKEAKKR
;
A
#
# COMPACT_ATOMS: atom_id res chain seq x y z
N MET A 1 -15.83 -4.87 24.87
CA MET A 1 -16.81 -3.91 24.33
C MET A 1 -16.20 -3.27 23.09
N SER A 2 -16.46 -3.85 21.91
CA SER A 2 -16.28 -3.20 20.61
C SER A 2 -17.29 -3.84 19.67
N GLU A 3 -18.24 -3.02 19.25
CA GLU A 3 -19.42 -3.41 18.49
C GLU A 3 -19.02 -3.82 17.06
N GLY A 4 -19.34 -5.06 16.71
CA GLY A 4 -19.30 -5.53 15.34
C GLY A 4 -20.46 -4.90 14.56
N HIS A 5 -20.15 -4.02 13.63
CA HIS A 5 -21.12 -3.48 12.69
C HIS A 5 -21.37 -4.53 11.59
N GLN A 6 -22.30 -5.43 11.87
CA GLN A 6 -22.90 -6.33 10.89
C GLN A 6 -23.97 -5.55 10.11
N THR A 7 -23.64 -5.15 8.89
CA THR A 7 -24.64 -4.70 7.91
C THR A 7 -25.40 -5.92 7.38
N PRO A 8 -26.74 -5.88 7.29
CA PRO A 8 -27.50 -7.03 6.80
C PRO A 8 -27.40 -7.13 5.27
N ASP A 9 -27.13 -8.34 4.81
CA ASP A 9 -27.31 -8.79 3.42
C ASP A 9 -28.77 -8.58 3.02
N ASN A 10 -29.03 -7.51 2.26
CA ASN A 10 -30.31 -7.29 1.61
C ASN A 10 -30.30 -7.99 0.24
N ASN A 11 -30.41 -9.32 0.25
CA ASN A 11 -30.67 -10.12 -0.93
C ASN A 11 -32.15 -10.02 -1.33
N GLY A 12 -32.52 -8.91 -1.97
CA GLY A 12 -33.73 -8.81 -2.77
C GLY A 12 -33.40 -9.17 -4.23
N PRO A 13 -34.15 -10.05 -4.90
CA PRO A 13 -33.99 -10.23 -6.33
C PRO A 13 -34.52 -8.98 -7.03
N ASP A 14 -33.62 -8.07 -7.41
CA ASP A 14 -33.91 -6.98 -8.33
C ASP A 14 -34.17 -7.59 -9.71
N GLN A 15 -35.40 -8.08 -9.91
CA GLN A 15 -35.94 -8.35 -11.23
C GLN A 15 -36.18 -7.01 -11.90
N GLY A 16 -35.10 -6.43 -12.43
CA GLY A 16 -35.20 -5.41 -13.48
C GLY A 16 -36.09 -5.96 -14.61
N PRO A 17 -36.94 -5.11 -15.19
CA PRO A 17 -37.89 -5.57 -16.20
C PRO A 17 -37.13 -6.23 -17.36
N PRO A 18 -37.65 -7.33 -17.92
CA PRO A 18 -36.98 -8.02 -19.01
C PRO A 18 -36.76 -7.01 -20.13
N GLY A 19 -35.48 -6.89 -20.53
CA GLY A 19 -35.06 -6.07 -21.64
C GLY A 19 -35.98 -6.34 -22.82
N SER A 20 -36.78 -5.32 -23.15
CA SER A 20 -37.56 -5.30 -24.36
C SER A 20 -36.55 -5.27 -25.49
N ALA A 21 -36.17 -6.45 -25.98
CA ALA A 21 -35.48 -6.62 -27.23
C ALA A 21 -36.39 -6.02 -28.29
N MET A 22 -36.20 -4.73 -28.59
CA MET A 22 -36.78 -4.15 -29.78
C MET A 22 -36.16 -4.89 -30.96
N PRO A 23 -36.97 -5.47 -31.85
CA PRO A 23 -36.44 -6.16 -33.00
C PRO A 23 -35.71 -5.14 -33.86
N SER A 24 -34.44 -5.41 -34.11
CA SER A 24 -33.68 -4.86 -35.23
C SER A 24 -34.33 -5.35 -36.52
N THR A 25 -35.45 -4.76 -36.92
CA THR A 25 -35.94 -4.85 -38.30
C THR A 25 -35.28 -3.74 -39.09
N GLU A 26 -34.11 -4.12 -39.60
CA GLU A 26 -33.65 -3.89 -40.95
C GLU A 26 -34.41 -2.81 -41.74
N ALA A 27 -33.62 -1.82 -42.16
CA ALA A 27 -33.90 -0.85 -43.19
C ALA A 27 -34.65 -1.46 -44.38
N GLU A 28 -35.98 -1.31 -44.39
CA GLU A 28 -36.79 -1.61 -45.57
C GLU A 28 -37.43 -0.32 -46.11
N SER A 29 -36.97 0.03 -47.30
CA SER A 29 -37.57 0.98 -48.23
C SER A 29 -37.48 2.47 -47.84
N SER A 30 -36.43 3.07 -48.39
CA SER A 30 -36.45 4.36 -49.06
C SER A 30 -37.73 4.59 -49.89
N LYS A 31 -38.88 4.84 -49.25
CA LYS A 31 -39.99 5.52 -49.93
C LYS A 31 -39.68 7.00 -49.94
N LYS A 32 -39.14 7.45 -51.08
CA LYS A 32 -39.15 8.84 -51.53
C LYS A 32 -40.37 9.55 -50.96
N PRO A 33 -40.24 10.76 -50.37
CA PRO A 33 -41.41 11.57 -50.06
C PRO A 33 -42.20 11.70 -51.35
N SER A 34 -43.39 11.10 -51.33
CA SER A 34 -44.37 11.15 -52.39
C SER A 34 -44.49 12.59 -52.88
N ALA A 35 -44.28 12.77 -54.17
CA ALA A 35 -44.43 14.04 -54.85
C ALA A 35 -45.87 14.54 -54.66
N MET A 36 -46.09 15.43 -53.69
CA MET A 36 -47.35 16.16 -53.48
C MET A 36 -47.03 17.32 -52.52
N LEU A 37 -47.30 18.58 -52.81
CA LEU A 37 -48.40 19.14 -53.59
C LEU A 37 -47.98 20.52 -54.14
N LYS A 38 -47.99 20.69 -55.46
CA LYS A 38 -47.77 21.97 -56.13
C LYS A 38 -49.09 22.76 -56.13
N THR A 39 -49.25 23.68 -55.17
CA THR A 39 -50.35 24.67 -55.17
C THR A 39 -50.07 25.86 -56.09
N ALA A 40 -48.90 25.92 -56.71
CA ALA A 40 -48.56 27.01 -57.64
C ALA A 40 -49.31 26.88 -58.99
N PHE A 41 -49.84 25.70 -59.30
CA PHE A 41 -50.65 25.48 -60.50
C PHE A 41 -52.12 25.92 -60.33
N ASP A 42 -52.63 26.07 -59.09
CA ASP A 42 -54.05 26.37 -58.84
C ASP A 42 -54.41 27.85 -58.82
N ASP A 43 -53.58 28.72 -58.22
CA ASP A 43 -53.93 30.16 -58.13
C ASP A 43 -54.05 30.80 -59.54
N GLY A 44 -53.28 30.32 -60.52
CA GLY A 44 -53.39 30.75 -61.92
C GLY A 44 -54.61 30.16 -62.65
N ALA A 45 -54.94 28.90 -62.37
CA ALA A 45 -56.12 28.25 -62.94
C ALA A 45 -57.42 28.84 -62.39
N LEU A 46 -57.47 29.18 -61.10
CA LEU A 46 -58.60 29.85 -60.48
C LEU A 46 -58.86 31.22 -61.10
N LYS A 47 -57.81 31.99 -61.34
CA LYS A 47 -57.94 33.31 -61.98
C LYS A 47 -58.54 33.23 -63.39
N VAL A 48 -58.12 32.25 -64.19
CA VAL A 48 -58.73 32.01 -65.51
C VAL A 48 -60.20 31.65 -65.38
N MET A 49 -60.56 30.81 -64.40
CA MET A 49 -61.97 30.46 -64.13
C MET A 49 -62.79 31.66 -63.63
N GLU A 50 -62.18 32.59 -62.86
CA GLU A 50 -62.83 33.84 -62.42
C GLU A 50 -63.11 34.79 -63.59
N ASP A 51 -62.14 34.94 -64.50
CA ASP A 51 -62.28 35.77 -65.71
C ASP A 51 -63.39 35.21 -66.65
N GLU A 52 -63.43 33.89 -66.83
CA GLU A 52 -64.49 33.21 -67.58
C GLU A 52 -65.87 33.35 -66.90
N PHE A 53 -65.93 33.17 -65.57
CA PHE A 53 -67.15 33.34 -64.79
C PHE A 53 -67.72 34.75 -64.93
N GLN A 54 -66.88 35.78 -64.88
CA GLN A 54 -67.31 37.16 -65.02
C GLN A 54 -67.80 37.47 -66.44
N THR A 55 -67.19 36.85 -67.46
CA THR A 55 -67.63 36.94 -68.85
C THR A 55 -69.04 36.37 -69.01
N VAL A 56 -69.29 35.17 -68.50
CA VAL A 56 -70.61 34.51 -68.53
C VAL A 56 -71.65 35.33 -67.76
N LEU A 57 -71.32 35.86 -66.57
CA LEU A 57 -72.24 36.71 -65.83
C LEU A 57 -72.64 37.97 -66.60
N ASN A 58 -71.69 38.63 -67.26
CA ASN A 58 -71.96 39.84 -68.05
C ASN A 58 -72.87 39.55 -69.25
N GLU A 59 -72.71 38.40 -69.91
CA GLU A 59 -73.61 37.95 -70.99
C GLU A 59 -75.03 37.68 -70.47
N LEU A 60 -75.16 37.12 -69.26
CA LEU A 60 -76.46 36.84 -68.64
C LEU A 60 -77.20 38.10 -68.17
N VAL A 61 -76.49 39.18 -67.82
CA VAL A 61 -77.10 40.46 -67.40
C VAL A 61 -77.83 41.15 -68.56
N GLY A 62 -77.38 40.94 -69.81
CA GLY A 62 -78.01 41.48 -71.02
C GLY A 62 -79.19 40.67 -71.58
N GLY A 63 -79.56 39.56 -70.93
CA GLY A 63 -80.56 38.60 -71.41
C GLY A 63 -81.98 38.80 -70.85
N ASP A 64 -82.87 37.85 -71.20
CA ASP A 64 -84.28 37.83 -70.79
C ASP A 64 -84.45 37.49 -69.29
N ARG A 65 -85.51 38.02 -68.67
CA ARG A 65 -85.80 37.91 -67.22
C ARG A 65 -86.02 36.45 -66.75
N SER A 66 -86.23 35.54 -67.69
CA SER A 66 -86.31 34.09 -67.48
C SER A 66 -84.98 33.48 -66.99
N LEU A 67 -83.83 34.14 -67.21
CA LEU A 67 -82.49 33.65 -66.84
C LEU A 67 -82.02 34.07 -65.45
N ASP A 68 -82.75 34.95 -64.75
CA ASP A 68 -82.37 35.45 -63.40
C ASP A 68 -82.19 34.31 -62.37
N LYS A 69 -83.02 33.27 -62.45
CA LYS A 69 -82.91 32.10 -61.57
C LYS A 69 -81.59 31.35 -61.81
N PHE A 70 -81.19 31.19 -63.06
CA PHE A 70 -79.95 30.51 -63.42
C PHE A 70 -78.74 31.35 -62.96
N ARG A 71 -78.77 32.66 -63.19
CA ARG A 71 -77.74 33.58 -62.69
C ARG A 71 -77.54 33.46 -61.17
N ASN A 72 -78.63 33.49 -60.40
CA ASN A 72 -78.57 33.37 -58.94
C ASN A 72 -77.95 32.03 -58.48
N GLU A 73 -78.27 30.92 -59.15
CA GLU A 73 -77.66 29.63 -58.84
C GLU A 73 -76.19 29.55 -59.28
N TYR A 74 -75.83 30.16 -60.40
CA TYR A 74 -74.45 30.25 -60.88
C TYR A 74 -73.56 31.08 -59.93
N GLU A 75 -74.07 32.22 -59.42
CA GLU A 75 -73.38 33.02 -58.40
C GLU A 75 -73.22 32.27 -57.06
N LYS A 76 -74.21 31.46 -56.65
CA LYS A 76 -74.08 30.60 -55.47
C LYS A 76 -73.02 29.52 -55.65
N LEU A 77 -72.97 28.88 -56.82
CA LEU A 77 -71.96 27.86 -57.14
C LEU A 77 -70.56 28.45 -57.11
N HIS A 78 -70.34 29.63 -57.71
CA HIS A 78 -69.05 30.28 -57.69
C HIS A 78 -68.60 30.67 -56.28
N LYS A 79 -69.50 31.20 -55.44
CA LYS A 79 -69.21 31.45 -54.02
C LYS A 79 -68.81 30.17 -53.28
N ALA A 80 -69.45 29.05 -53.57
CA ALA A 80 -69.09 27.76 -52.99
C ALA A 80 -67.71 27.26 -53.48
N LEU A 81 -67.39 27.44 -54.76
CA LEU A 81 -66.09 27.12 -55.34
C LEU A 81 -64.96 27.92 -54.69
N LEU A 82 -65.10 29.25 -54.59
CA LEU A 82 -64.11 30.11 -53.94
C LEU A 82 -63.88 29.71 -52.48
N LYS A 83 -64.96 29.45 -51.74
CA LYS A 83 -64.86 28.98 -50.35
C LYS A 83 -64.15 27.62 -50.25
N SER A 84 -64.41 26.70 -51.18
CA SER A 84 -63.75 25.41 -51.24
C SER A 84 -62.25 25.57 -51.51
N HIS A 85 -61.87 26.40 -52.49
CA HIS A 85 -60.49 26.67 -52.83
C HIS A 85 -59.72 27.32 -51.66
N ASP A 86 -60.31 28.29 -50.96
CA ASP A 86 -59.71 28.89 -49.77
C ASP A 86 -59.49 27.85 -48.65
N SER A 87 -60.45 26.93 -48.49
CA SER A 87 -60.33 25.85 -47.50
C SER A 87 -59.23 24.85 -47.87
N GLU A 88 -59.10 24.51 -49.16
CA GLU A 88 -58.04 23.66 -49.70
C GLU A 88 -56.66 24.31 -49.51
N LYS A 89 -56.53 25.60 -49.83
CA LYS A 89 -55.29 26.36 -49.62
C LYS A 89 -54.84 26.32 -48.16
N ARG A 90 -55.76 26.50 -47.21
CA ARG A 90 -55.49 26.41 -45.77
C ARG A 90 -55.10 24.99 -45.36
N LEU A 91 -55.81 23.97 -45.83
CA LEU A 91 -55.49 22.58 -45.55
C LEU A 91 -54.09 22.23 -46.05
N MET A 92 -53.75 22.69 -47.25
CA MET A 92 -52.45 22.48 -47.86
C MET A 92 -51.31 23.15 -47.14
N GLN A 93 -51.52 24.39 -46.70
CA GLN A 93 -50.58 25.07 -45.84
C GLN A 93 -50.35 24.28 -44.54
N LYS A 94 -51.43 23.78 -43.92
CA LYS A 94 -51.34 22.97 -42.70
C LYS A 94 -50.60 21.65 -42.92
N CYS A 95 -50.82 20.97 -44.05
CA CYS A 95 -50.08 19.76 -44.41
C CYS A 95 -48.57 20.02 -44.55
N ARG A 96 -48.17 21.15 -45.15
CA ARG A 96 -46.75 21.53 -45.26
C ARG A 96 -46.13 21.81 -43.91
N GLU A 97 -46.84 22.54 -43.04
CA GLU A 97 -46.40 22.82 -41.67
C GLU A 97 -46.21 21.54 -40.86
N LEU A 98 -47.22 20.66 -40.84
CA LEU A 98 -47.14 19.37 -40.13
C LEU A 98 -46.02 18.48 -40.67
N ASN A 99 -45.78 18.49 -41.98
CA ASN A 99 -44.67 17.73 -42.57
C ASN A 99 -43.30 18.30 -42.15
N ALA A 100 -43.15 19.63 -42.09
CA ALA A 100 -41.93 20.26 -41.61
C ALA A 100 -41.68 19.97 -40.12
N GLU A 101 -42.74 20.01 -39.31
CA GLU A 101 -42.69 19.62 -37.89
C GLU A 101 -42.33 18.14 -37.72
N LEU A 102 -42.92 17.25 -38.52
CA LEU A 102 -42.62 15.81 -38.49
C LEU A 102 -41.14 15.54 -38.78
N VAL A 103 -40.59 16.15 -39.82
CA VAL A 103 -39.17 16.01 -40.17
C VAL A 103 -38.27 16.53 -39.05
N THR A 104 -38.60 17.69 -38.48
CA THR A 104 -37.85 18.29 -37.36
C THR A 104 -37.90 17.40 -36.12
N ASN A 105 -39.07 16.85 -35.78
CA ASN A 105 -39.24 15.98 -34.63
C ASN A 105 -38.50 14.66 -34.84
N SER A 106 -38.58 14.07 -36.05
CA SER A 106 -37.81 12.88 -36.41
C SER A 106 -36.29 13.08 -36.19
N ALA A 107 -35.74 14.21 -36.63
CA ALA A 107 -34.33 14.54 -36.40
C ALA A 107 -33.98 14.70 -34.91
N LYS A 108 -34.87 15.30 -34.11
CA LYS A 108 -34.72 15.41 -32.65
C LYS A 108 -34.72 14.03 -31.98
N VAL A 109 -35.64 13.16 -32.36
CA VAL A 109 -35.72 11.78 -31.84
C VAL A 109 -34.45 11.00 -32.19
N GLN A 110 -33.99 11.06 -33.44
CA GLN A 110 -32.74 10.39 -33.84
C GLN A 110 -31.53 10.89 -33.05
N SER A 111 -31.44 12.20 -32.82
CA SER A 111 -30.36 12.79 -32.01
C SER A 111 -30.43 12.33 -30.56
N ALA A 112 -31.63 12.28 -29.96
CA ALA A 112 -31.83 11.80 -28.60
C ALA A 112 -31.51 10.30 -28.45
N MET A 113 -31.85 9.48 -29.46
CA MET A 113 -31.48 8.06 -29.48
C MET A 113 -29.97 7.87 -29.52
N LYS A 114 -29.27 8.64 -30.37
CA LYS A 114 -27.81 8.57 -30.46
C LYS A 114 -27.14 8.99 -29.14
N LEU A 115 -27.59 10.09 -28.54
CA LEU A 115 -27.07 10.53 -27.24
C LEU A 115 -27.32 9.47 -26.16
N SER A 116 -28.50 8.85 -26.14
CA SER A 116 -28.80 7.76 -25.19
C SER A 116 -27.89 6.54 -25.37
N GLU A 117 -27.50 6.22 -26.59
CA GLU A 117 -26.56 5.13 -26.87
C GLU A 117 -25.14 5.48 -26.43
N GLU A 118 -24.68 6.71 -26.68
CA GLU A 118 -23.40 7.23 -26.20
C GLU A 118 -23.36 7.22 -24.65
N ASP A 119 -24.42 7.66 -23.99
CA ASP A 119 -24.55 7.64 -22.52
C ASP A 119 -24.50 6.21 -21.96
N LYS A 120 -25.20 5.26 -22.58
CA LYS A 120 -25.15 3.84 -22.18
C LYS A 120 -23.71 3.30 -22.26
N ASN A 121 -23.00 3.63 -23.33
CA ASN A 121 -21.60 3.21 -23.52
C ASN A 121 -20.68 3.87 -22.47
N ALA A 122 -20.86 5.15 -22.18
CA ALA A 122 -20.12 5.86 -21.15
C ALA A 122 -20.36 5.26 -19.75
N ILE A 123 -21.62 4.99 -19.40
CA ILE A 123 -21.99 4.33 -18.14
C ILE A 123 -21.33 2.95 -18.03
N ALA A 124 -21.32 2.15 -19.11
CA ALA A 124 -20.67 0.85 -19.12
C ALA A 124 -19.15 0.96 -18.89
N SER A 125 -18.48 1.94 -19.51
CA SER A 125 -17.06 2.19 -19.29
C SER A 125 -16.76 2.60 -17.84
N LEU A 126 -17.54 3.54 -17.31
CA LEU A 126 -17.39 4.03 -15.93
C LEU A 126 -17.62 2.91 -14.90
N ARG A 127 -18.62 2.03 -15.12
CA ARG A 127 -18.83 0.86 -14.26
C ARG A 127 -17.61 -0.07 -14.25
N LYS A 128 -17.01 -0.32 -15.41
CA LYS A 128 -15.79 -1.13 -15.52
C LYS A 128 -14.59 -0.47 -14.82
N GLU A 129 -14.49 0.85 -14.87
CA GLU A 129 -13.45 1.60 -14.16
C GLU A 129 -13.64 1.54 -12.64
N ILE A 130 -14.88 1.64 -12.16
CA ILE A 130 -15.22 1.46 -10.75
C ILE A 130 -14.81 0.05 -10.29
N GLU A 131 -15.17 -1.00 -11.01
CA GLU A 131 -14.77 -2.37 -10.67
C GLU A 131 -13.25 -2.56 -10.60
N LYS A 132 -12.51 -1.92 -11.51
CA LYS A 132 -11.04 -1.92 -11.45
C LYS A 132 -10.52 -1.18 -10.23
N ALA A 133 -11.10 -0.02 -9.90
CA ALA A 133 -10.71 0.76 -8.72
C ALA A 133 -10.96 -0.04 -7.43
N TRP A 134 -12.11 -0.70 -7.31
CA TRP A 134 -12.41 -1.60 -6.20
C TRP A 134 -11.36 -2.71 -6.06
N LYS A 135 -11.03 -3.42 -7.15
CA LYS A 135 -9.98 -4.45 -7.13
C LYS A 135 -8.60 -3.90 -6.72
N MET A 136 -8.28 -2.67 -7.14
CA MET A 136 -7.02 -2.03 -6.73
C MET A 136 -7.01 -1.68 -5.24
N VAL A 137 -8.14 -1.24 -4.70
CA VAL A 137 -8.29 -0.97 -3.26
C VAL A 137 -8.15 -2.27 -2.45
N ASP A 138 -8.82 -3.35 -2.87
CA ASP A 138 -8.72 -4.65 -2.19
C ASP A 138 -7.27 -5.17 -2.19
N ALA A 139 -6.59 -5.10 -3.33
CA ALA A 139 -5.18 -5.51 -3.44
C ALA A 139 -4.24 -4.63 -2.59
N ALA A 140 -4.50 -3.32 -2.53
CA ALA A 140 -3.74 -2.42 -1.68
C ALA A 140 -3.97 -2.73 -0.19
N HIS A 141 -5.21 -3.02 0.19
CA HIS A 141 -5.56 -3.38 1.57
C HIS A 141 -4.93 -4.70 1.99
N GLU A 142 -4.96 -5.73 1.13
CA GLU A 142 -4.29 -7.00 1.40
C GLU A 142 -2.76 -6.82 1.56
N LYS A 143 -2.15 -6.00 0.70
CA LYS A 143 -0.72 -5.67 0.81
C LYS A 143 -0.40 -4.92 2.11
N GLU A 144 -1.25 -3.96 2.49
CA GLU A 144 -1.13 -3.23 3.75
C GLU A 144 -1.22 -4.19 4.95
N GLN A 145 -2.17 -5.13 4.93
CA GLN A 145 -2.36 -6.10 6.00
C GLN A 145 -1.14 -7.01 6.16
N ARG A 146 -0.59 -7.55 5.07
CA ARG A 146 0.66 -8.34 5.11
C ARG A 146 1.84 -7.53 5.64
N ALA A 147 1.94 -6.25 5.26
CA ALA A 147 2.98 -5.37 5.78
C ALA A 147 2.83 -5.14 7.29
N LYS A 148 1.60 -4.93 7.79
CA LYS A 148 1.32 -4.80 9.23
C LYS A 148 1.71 -6.06 10.00
N GLU A 149 1.37 -7.24 9.49
CA GLU A 149 1.73 -8.54 10.09
C GLU A 149 3.26 -8.70 10.13
N THR A 150 3.96 -8.34 9.06
CA THR A 150 5.43 -8.36 9.00
C THR A 150 6.04 -7.41 10.04
N ILE A 151 5.53 -6.18 10.14
CA ILE A 151 5.98 -5.21 11.15
C ILE A 151 5.76 -5.76 12.56
N GLN A 152 4.61 -6.40 12.82
CA GLN A 152 4.33 -6.99 14.12
C GLN A 152 5.30 -8.13 14.46
N SER A 153 5.59 -9.01 13.50
CA SER A 153 6.56 -10.09 13.66
C SER A 153 7.95 -9.56 13.99
N LEU A 154 8.43 -8.56 13.23
CA LEU A 154 9.72 -7.91 13.48
C LEU A 154 9.77 -7.22 14.85
N ARG A 155 8.67 -6.59 15.29
CA ARG A 155 8.61 -5.99 16.64
C ARG A 155 8.76 -7.03 17.74
N ILE A 156 8.16 -8.22 17.57
CA ILE A 156 8.31 -9.34 18.51
C ILE A 156 9.76 -9.82 18.52
N GLU A 157 10.37 -9.98 17.35
CA GLU A 157 11.77 -10.40 17.23
C GLU A 157 12.74 -9.40 17.87
N ILE A 158 12.55 -8.09 17.63
CA ILE A 158 13.33 -7.03 18.29
C ILE A 158 13.21 -7.13 19.81
N ASN A 159 11.99 -7.35 20.34
CA ASN A 159 11.79 -7.48 21.77
C ASN A 159 12.52 -8.71 22.34
N ASN A 160 12.43 -9.85 21.65
CA ASN A 160 13.11 -11.08 22.05
C ASN A 160 14.64 -10.93 22.02
N LEU A 161 15.19 -10.32 20.97
CA LEU A 161 16.62 -10.04 20.88
C LEU A 161 17.08 -9.03 21.93
N SER A 162 16.29 -8.00 22.20
CA SER A 162 16.59 -7.01 23.25
C SER A 162 16.69 -7.69 24.62
N LYS A 163 15.76 -8.59 24.95
CA LYS A 163 15.83 -9.40 26.18
C LYS A 163 17.06 -10.30 26.22
N LEU A 164 17.43 -10.92 25.10
CA LEU A 164 18.61 -11.77 25.03
C LEU A 164 19.90 -10.97 25.27
N VAL A 165 20.00 -9.77 24.68
CA VAL A 165 21.14 -8.85 24.89
C VAL A 165 21.22 -8.40 26.35
N GLU A 166 20.09 -8.03 26.96
CA GLU A 166 20.05 -7.61 28.36
C GLU A 166 20.46 -8.75 29.31
N GLN A 167 20.00 -9.98 29.04
CA GLN A 167 20.44 -11.17 29.78
C GLN A 167 21.93 -11.45 29.59
N GLY A 168 22.46 -11.35 28.37
CA GLY A 168 23.88 -11.51 28.09
C GLY A 168 24.76 -10.46 28.77
N ALA A 169 24.31 -9.20 28.78
CA ALA A 169 24.99 -8.12 29.49
C ALA A 169 25.02 -8.37 31.02
N GLY A 170 23.91 -8.86 31.60
CA GLY A 170 23.86 -9.22 33.02
C GLY A 170 24.82 -10.36 33.39
N ILE A 171 24.96 -11.38 32.54
CA ILE A 171 25.93 -12.48 32.75
C ILE A 171 27.36 -11.95 32.69
N ASN A 172 27.65 -11.06 31.76
CA ASN A 172 28.99 -10.48 31.59
C ASN A 172 29.46 -9.71 32.83
N VAL A 173 28.56 -8.94 33.46
CA VAL A 173 28.88 -8.19 34.69
C VAL A 173 29.25 -9.12 35.85
N GLY A 174 28.54 -10.24 36.00
CA GLY A 174 28.87 -11.25 37.02
C GLY A 174 30.23 -11.91 36.75
N GLN A 175 30.49 -12.28 35.49
CA GLN A 175 31.77 -12.86 35.09
C GLN A 175 32.93 -11.88 35.26
N GLU A 176 32.72 -10.59 35.00
CA GLU A 176 33.73 -9.55 35.19
C GLU A 176 34.09 -9.36 36.68
N GLN A 177 33.10 -9.49 37.57
CA GLN A 177 33.34 -9.48 39.01
C GLN A 177 34.15 -10.71 39.46
N ASP A 178 33.76 -11.91 39.02
CA ASP A 178 34.49 -13.15 39.34
C ASP A 178 35.95 -13.11 38.84
N VAL A 179 36.18 -12.58 37.63
CA VAL A 179 37.52 -12.39 37.09
C VAL A 179 38.33 -11.41 37.93
N ASN A 180 37.73 -10.29 38.35
CA ASN A 180 38.40 -9.32 39.23
C ASN A 180 38.78 -9.91 40.59
N ASP A 181 37.91 -10.72 41.18
CA ASP A 181 38.19 -11.39 42.45
C ASP A 181 39.29 -12.46 42.29
N LEU A 182 39.27 -13.24 41.20
CA LEU A 182 40.37 -14.16 40.85
C LEU A 182 41.70 -13.42 40.61
N MET A 183 41.68 -12.23 40.01
CA MET A 183 42.89 -11.41 39.82
C MET A 183 43.46 -10.93 41.16
N LYS A 184 42.61 -10.52 42.12
CA LYS A 184 43.07 -10.18 43.47
C LYS A 184 43.70 -11.36 44.18
N VAL A 185 43.05 -12.52 44.17
CA VAL A 185 43.58 -13.75 44.78
C VAL A 185 44.92 -14.13 44.13
N ARG A 186 45.03 -14.04 42.81
CA ARG A 186 46.29 -14.26 42.09
C ARG A 186 47.38 -13.29 42.58
N ASP A 187 47.07 -12.01 42.73
CA ASP A 187 48.06 -11.00 43.13
C ASP A 187 48.52 -11.19 44.58
N GLU A 188 47.59 -11.54 45.49
CA GLU A 188 47.90 -11.90 46.87
C GLU A 188 48.82 -13.14 46.93
N LEU A 189 48.47 -14.21 46.20
CA LEU A 189 49.29 -15.43 46.12
C LEU A 189 50.65 -15.16 45.48
N THR A 190 50.72 -14.26 44.50
CA THR A 190 51.97 -13.84 43.85
C THR A 190 52.85 -13.09 44.85
N GLN A 191 52.28 -12.19 45.64
CA GLN A 191 53.00 -11.44 46.67
C GLN A 191 53.48 -12.36 47.80
N GLU A 192 52.66 -13.32 48.21
CA GLU A 192 53.04 -14.33 49.21
C GLU A 192 54.18 -15.22 48.70
N ARG A 193 54.09 -15.71 47.45
CA ARG A 193 55.17 -16.45 46.80
C ARG A 193 56.48 -15.66 46.82
N ASP A 194 56.43 -14.37 46.49
CA ASP A 194 57.64 -13.52 46.43
C ASP A 194 58.24 -13.28 47.82
N LYS A 195 57.39 -13.12 48.85
CA LYS A 195 57.86 -13.06 50.25
C LYS A 195 58.54 -14.36 50.66
N LEU A 196 57.89 -15.50 50.42
CA LEU A 196 58.45 -16.81 50.75
C LEU A 196 59.77 -17.10 50.00
N LEU A 197 59.88 -16.67 48.74
CA LEU A 197 61.12 -16.77 47.97
C LEU A 197 62.25 -15.94 48.59
N ASN A 198 61.95 -14.72 49.03
CA ASN A 198 62.91 -13.87 49.73
C ASN A 198 63.35 -14.51 51.05
N ASP A 199 62.41 -15.04 51.83
CA ASP A 199 62.68 -15.71 53.11
C ASP A 199 63.55 -16.96 52.90
N ILE A 200 63.25 -17.78 51.89
CA ILE A 200 64.08 -18.95 51.51
C ILE A 200 65.50 -18.49 51.15
N THR A 201 65.63 -17.40 50.39
CA THR A 201 66.93 -16.87 49.98
C THR A 201 67.73 -16.39 51.18
N GLN A 202 67.08 -15.73 52.14
CA GLN A 202 67.73 -15.25 53.36
C GLN A 202 68.14 -16.42 54.27
N LEU A 203 67.23 -17.38 54.52
CA LEU A 203 67.52 -18.57 55.32
C LEU A 203 68.66 -19.41 54.74
N ARG A 204 68.78 -19.48 53.41
CA ARG A 204 69.93 -20.14 52.75
C ARG A 204 71.25 -19.43 53.04
N ARG A 205 71.29 -18.09 52.98
CA ARG A 205 72.48 -17.32 53.34
C ARG A 205 72.84 -17.52 54.81
N ASP A 206 71.85 -17.45 55.70
CA ASP A 206 72.06 -17.63 57.13
C ASP A 206 72.57 -19.05 57.44
N LEU A 207 72.09 -20.07 56.70
CA LEU A 207 72.56 -21.44 56.79
C LEU A 207 74.02 -21.57 56.33
N ASP A 208 74.38 -20.96 55.20
CA ASP A 208 75.76 -20.96 54.69
C ASP A 208 76.72 -20.26 55.68
N ASP A 209 76.32 -19.11 56.22
CA ASP A 209 77.08 -18.37 57.23
C ASP A 209 77.27 -19.18 58.52
N ASN A 210 76.22 -19.85 58.99
CA ASN A 210 76.29 -20.70 60.17
C ASN A 210 77.13 -21.96 59.92
N SER A 211 77.06 -22.54 58.72
CA SER A 211 77.93 -23.66 58.33
C SER A 211 79.40 -23.24 58.28
N PHE A 212 79.71 -22.05 57.77
CA PHE A 212 81.06 -21.51 57.79
C PHE A 212 81.58 -21.31 59.22
N LYS A 213 80.77 -20.71 60.09
CA LYS A 213 81.10 -20.55 61.52
C LYS A 213 81.28 -21.89 62.23
N GLN A 214 80.43 -22.87 61.93
CA GLN A 214 80.54 -24.21 62.48
C GLN A 214 81.88 -24.86 62.09
N ASN A 215 82.24 -24.84 60.80
CA ASN A 215 83.51 -25.39 60.32
C ASN A 215 84.72 -24.69 60.96
N ASP A 216 84.66 -23.37 61.13
CA ASP A 216 85.74 -22.61 61.78
C ASP A 216 85.88 -22.98 63.27
N LEU A 217 84.76 -23.08 64.00
CA LEU A 217 84.75 -23.53 65.39
C LEU A 217 85.23 -24.98 65.53
N GLU A 218 84.82 -25.88 64.63
CA GLU A 218 85.31 -27.27 64.60
C GLU A 218 86.83 -27.32 64.39
N LYS A 219 87.37 -26.47 63.50
CA LYS A 219 88.81 -26.34 63.29
C LYS A 219 89.52 -25.81 64.54
N GLN A 220 89.00 -24.76 65.18
CA GLN A 220 89.55 -24.23 66.43
C GLN A 220 89.52 -25.27 67.56
N ILE A 221 88.45 -26.06 67.67
CA ILE A 221 88.34 -27.17 68.63
C ILE A 221 89.40 -28.24 68.33
N HIS A 222 89.61 -28.58 67.07
CA HIS A 222 90.64 -29.53 66.67
C HIS A 222 92.04 -29.04 67.06
N GLU A 223 92.38 -27.80 66.71
CA GLU A 223 93.66 -27.17 67.08
C GLU A 223 93.85 -27.10 68.61
N ALA A 224 92.81 -26.74 69.37
CA ALA A 224 92.86 -26.72 70.83
C ALA A 224 93.06 -28.14 71.42
N ASN A 225 92.41 -29.15 70.85
CA ASN A 225 92.58 -30.55 71.26
C ASN A 225 94.01 -31.06 70.99
N GLU A 226 94.61 -30.72 69.84
CA GLU A 226 96.01 -31.03 69.54
C GLU A 226 96.96 -30.37 70.54
N GLN A 227 96.71 -29.10 70.89
CA GLN A 227 97.50 -28.39 71.92
C GLN A 227 97.36 -29.05 73.30
N ILE A 228 96.15 -29.47 73.69
CA ILE A 228 95.90 -30.19 74.95
C ILE A 228 96.69 -31.51 74.97
N LEU A 229 96.64 -32.29 73.89
CA LEU A 229 97.39 -33.54 73.77
C LEU A 229 98.90 -33.32 73.90
N ALA A 230 99.43 -32.30 73.21
CA ALA A 230 100.85 -31.94 73.30
C ALA A 230 101.27 -31.49 74.72
N LEU A 231 100.41 -30.73 75.41
CA LEU A 231 100.65 -30.35 76.81
C LEU A 231 100.55 -31.55 77.76
N GLN A 232 99.60 -32.45 77.55
CA GLN A 232 99.48 -33.70 78.31
C GLN A 232 100.73 -34.56 78.14
N GLU A 233 101.27 -34.67 76.93
CA GLU A 233 102.51 -35.38 76.65
C GLU A 233 103.72 -34.74 77.35
N LYS A 234 103.83 -33.41 77.34
CA LYS A 234 104.86 -32.70 78.12
C LYS A 234 104.73 -32.95 79.62
N ILE A 235 103.50 -32.97 80.16
CA ILE A 235 103.24 -33.26 81.58
C ILE A 235 103.62 -34.70 81.91
N THR A 236 103.31 -35.69 81.06
CA THR A 236 103.69 -37.08 81.29
C THR A 236 105.21 -37.25 81.22
N GLN A 237 105.87 -36.65 80.24
CA GLN A 237 107.34 -36.61 80.15
C GLN A 237 107.96 -36.01 81.42
N ALA A 238 107.53 -34.83 81.84
CA ALA A 238 108.00 -34.18 83.08
C ALA A 238 107.72 -35.01 84.34
N LYS A 239 106.57 -35.71 84.43
CA LYS A 239 106.28 -36.65 85.52
C LYS A 239 107.24 -37.85 85.50
N THR A 240 107.53 -38.40 84.33
CA THR A 240 108.47 -39.53 84.21
C THR A 240 109.90 -39.13 84.53
N GLU A 241 110.32 -37.92 84.17
CA GLU A 241 111.63 -37.36 84.54
C GLU A 241 111.73 -37.13 86.05
N ASN A 242 110.72 -36.51 86.66
CA ASN A 242 110.65 -36.36 88.12
C ASN A 242 110.66 -37.72 88.85
N MET A 243 109.97 -38.74 88.33
CA MET A 243 110.03 -40.09 88.90
C MET A 243 111.41 -40.74 88.77
N LYS A 244 112.14 -40.48 87.68
CA LYS A 244 113.53 -40.95 87.50
C LYS A 244 114.50 -40.22 88.42
N GLU A 245 114.29 -38.93 88.67
CA GLU A 245 115.07 -38.13 89.62
C GLU A 245 114.80 -38.53 91.08
N ALA A 246 113.54 -38.79 91.43
CA ALA A 246 113.15 -39.27 92.76
C ALA A 246 113.67 -40.69 93.08
N LYS A 247 113.96 -41.52 92.06
CA LYS A 247 114.62 -42.83 92.22
C LYS A 247 116.15 -42.76 92.30
N LYS A 248 116.74 -41.58 92.08
CA LYS A 248 118.20 -41.33 92.16
C LYS A 248 118.63 -40.62 93.45
N ARG A 249 117.69 -40.30 94.34
CA ARG A 249 117.92 -39.75 95.68
C ARG A 249 117.60 -40.81 96.73
#